data_AF-A0A497CQK8-F1
#
_entry.id   AF-A0A497CQK8-F1
#
_cell.length_a   1.000
_cell.length_b   1.000
_cell.length_c   1.000
_cell.angle_alpha   90.00
_cell.angle_beta   90.00
_cell.angle_gamma   90.00
#
_symmetry.space_group_name_H-M   'P 1'
#
loop_
_entity.id
_entity.type
_entity.pdbx_description
1 polymer ?
#
loop_
_entity_poly.entity_id
_entity_poly.type
_entity_poly.pdbx_seq_one_letter_code
_entity_poly.pdbx_strand_id
1 'polypeptide(L)'
;LNIFDHAAIFLLIAGTYTPFALVTLHGPWGWTIFGIVWGLAVVGIILKLFYTGRYNLLSTIIYIVMGWIIVIAIKPLVEALPFDGLMWLLAGGLSYSIGAIFFLWDKMPYNHAIFHVFVVAGSACHFVAVFWYVLP
;
A
#
# COMPACT_ATOMS: atom_id res chain seq x y z
N LEU A 1 0.49 -16.99 14.03
CA LEU A 1 0.78 -16.78 12.60
C LEU A 1 0.09 -15.52 12.05
N ASN A 2 -1.20 -15.29 12.31
CA ASN A 2 -1.95 -14.13 11.78
C ASN A 2 -1.40 -12.73 12.14
N ILE A 3 -0.72 -12.55 13.28
CA ILE A 3 -0.27 -11.21 13.72
C ILE A 3 0.85 -10.67 12.82
N PHE A 4 1.88 -11.48 12.56
CA PHE A 4 3.02 -11.08 11.72
C PHE A 4 2.61 -10.88 10.26
N ASP A 5 1.69 -11.71 9.76
CA ASP A 5 1.15 -11.59 8.41
C ASP A 5 0.40 -10.26 8.21
N HIS A 6 -0.39 -9.83 9.20
CA HIS A 6 -1.06 -8.53 9.15
C HIS A 6 -0.10 -7.34 9.37
N ALA A 7 0.92 -7.51 10.23
CA ALA A 7 1.96 -6.51 10.40
C ALA A 7 2.76 -6.29 9.10
N ALA A 8 2.97 -7.35 8.32
CA ALA A 8 3.65 -7.28 7.02
C ALA A 8 2.86 -6.44 6.01
N ILE A 9 1.52 -6.39 6.08
CA ILE A 9 0.71 -5.54 5.20
C ILE A 9 0.99 -4.04 5.47
N PHE A 10 1.10 -3.62 6.73
CA PHE A 10 1.46 -2.23 7.07
C PHE A 10 2.83 -1.85 6.51
N LEU A 11 3.81 -2.75 6.67
CA LEU A 11 5.16 -2.54 6.13
C LEU A 11 5.19 -2.54 4.61
N LEU A 12 4.42 -3.42 3.95
CA LEU A 12 4.32 -3.47 2.50
C LEU A 12 3.78 -2.14 1.95
N ILE A 13 2.70 -1.61 2.53
CA ILE A 13 2.13 -0.33 2.11
C ILE A 13 3.16 0.78 2.35
N ALA A 14 3.76 0.89 3.53
CA ALA A 14 4.77 1.93 3.79
C ALA A 14 6.00 1.83 2.87
N GLY A 15 6.48 0.62 2.62
CA GLY A 15 7.61 0.34 1.74
C GLY A 15 7.33 0.75 0.29
N THR A 16 6.14 0.43 -0.23
CA THR A 16 5.76 0.81 -1.61
C THR A 16 5.66 2.32 -1.81
N TYR A 17 5.29 3.09 -0.78
CA TYR A 17 5.22 4.57 -0.84
C TYR A 17 6.60 5.25 -0.80
N THR A 18 7.58 4.63 -0.12
CA THR A 18 8.88 5.24 0.17
C THR A 18 9.63 5.75 -1.09
N PRO A 19 9.78 4.99 -2.19
CA PRO A 19 10.47 5.48 -3.39
C PRO A 19 9.72 6.63 -4.07
N PHE A 20 8.40 6.57 -4.20
CA PHE A 20 7.62 7.67 -4.79
C PHE A 20 7.65 8.93 -3.94
N ALA A 21 7.63 8.78 -2.61
CA ALA A 21 7.67 9.90 -1.68
C ALA A 21 9.05 10.57 -1.66
N LEU A 22 10.12 9.79 -1.46
CA LEU A 22 11.45 10.34 -1.20
C LEU A 22 12.27 10.62 -2.47
N VAL A 23 11.99 9.92 -3.58
CA VAL A 23 12.73 10.09 -4.84
C VAL A 23 11.91 10.89 -5.85
N THR A 24 10.69 10.45 -6.18
CA THR A 24 9.87 11.10 -7.22
C THR A 24 9.31 12.45 -6.79
N LEU A 25 8.56 12.50 -5.69
CA LEU A 25 7.91 13.73 -5.23
C LEU A 25 8.88 14.70 -4.55
N HIS A 26 9.84 14.15 -3.79
CA HIS A 26 10.84 14.86 -3.02
C HIS A 26 10.26 16.03 -2.17
N GLY A 27 11.13 16.81 -1.52
CA GLY A 27 10.74 18.05 -0.84
C GLY A 27 9.63 17.91 0.22
N PRO A 28 8.86 18.98 0.48
CA PRO A 28 7.83 18.99 1.53
C PRO A 28 6.72 17.95 1.32
N TRP A 29 6.27 17.75 0.08
CA TRP A 29 5.23 16.77 -0.25
C TRP A 29 5.69 15.34 0.04
N GLY A 30 6.89 14.98 -0.44
CA GLY A 30 7.49 13.68 -0.22
C GLY A 30 7.63 13.34 1.26
N TRP A 31 8.23 14.24 2.05
CA TRP A 31 8.40 14.03 3.49
C TRP A 31 7.09 13.98 4.27
N THR A 32 6.09 14.77 3.88
CA THR A 32 4.76 14.74 4.51
C THR A 32 4.09 13.40 4.30
N ILE A 33 4.05 12.89 3.06
CA ILE A 33 3.44 11.59 2.75
C ILE A 33 4.21 10.46 3.45
N PHE A 34 5.55 10.50 3.39
CA PHE A 34 6.40 9.52 4.06
C PHE A 34 6.09 9.46 5.57
N GLY A 35 6.07 10.62 6.25
CA GLY A 35 5.80 10.71 7.68
C GLY A 35 4.40 10.22 8.06
N ILE A 36 3.37 10.59 7.29
CA ILE A 36 2.00 10.13 7.54
C ILE A 36 1.90 8.61 7.35
N VAL A 37 2.39 8.07 6.23
CA VAL A 37 2.24 6.65 5.91
C VAL A 37 3.04 5.80 6.90
N TRP A 38 4.29 6.15 7.21
CA TRP A 38 5.09 5.42 8.20
C TRP A 38 4.56 5.57 9.62
N GLY A 39 4.06 6.75 10.00
CA GLY A 39 3.39 6.95 11.28
C GLY A 39 2.18 6.03 11.45
N LEU A 40 1.31 5.96 10.43
CA LEU A 40 0.17 5.06 10.42
C LEU A 40 0.59 3.58 10.43
N ALA A 41 1.66 3.23 9.72
CA ALA A 41 2.20 1.87 9.72
C ALA A 41 2.67 1.45 11.11
N VAL A 42 3.45 2.28 11.80
CA VAL A 42 3.94 2.01 13.16
C VAL A 42 2.78 1.88 14.13
N VAL A 43 1.82 2.82 14.09
CA VAL A 43 0.62 2.77 14.92
C VAL A 43 -0.17 1.49 14.66
N GLY A 44 -0.38 1.12 13.40
CA GLY A 44 -1.08 -0.10 13.00
C GLY A 44 -0.39 -1.38 13.49
N ILE A 45 0.93 -1.46 13.37
CA ILE A 45 1.74 -2.59 13.86
C ILE A 45 1.64 -2.71 15.38
N ILE A 46 1.78 -1.61 16.13
CA ILE A 46 1.64 -1.59 17.59
C ILE A 46 0.24 -2.05 17.98
N LEU A 47 -0.82 -1.52 17.35
CA LEU A 47 -2.19 -1.94 17.63
C LEU A 47 -2.38 -3.43 17.39
N LYS A 48 -1.80 -3.99 16.33
CA LYS A 48 -1.95 -5.42 16.01
C LYS A 48 -1.18 -6.33 16.97
N LEU A 49 0.02 -5.92 17.39
CA LEU A 49 0.87 -6.67 18.33
C LEU A 49 0.28 -6.71 19.74
N PHE A 50 -0.25 -5.59 20.24
CA PHE A 50 -0.70 -5.48 21.63
C PHE A 50 -2.21 -5.68 21.84
N TYR A 51 -3.04 -5.50 20.81
CA TYR A 51 -4.51 -5.55 20.93
C TYR A 51 -5.17 -6.56 19.97
N THR A 52 -4.51 -7.69 19.73
CA THR A 52 -4.97 -8.73 18.80
C THR A 52 -6.41 -9.18 19.11
N GLY A 53 -7.29 -9.19 18.10
CA GLY A 53 -8.66 -9.72 18.19
C GLY A 53 -9.74 -8.69 18.52
N ARG A 54 -9.40 -7.55 19.12
CA ARG A 54 -10.41 -6.53 19.52
C ARG A 54 -10.71 -5.47 18.45
N TYR A 55 -9.74 -5.20 17.56
CA TYR A 55 -9.78 -4.07 16.61
C TYR A 55 -9.54 -4.46 15.15
N ASN A 56 -10.06 -5.62 14.72
CA ASN A 56 -9.89 -6.08 13.33
C ASN A 56 -10.46 -5.07 12.31
N LEU A 57 -11.65 -4.50 12.57
CA LEU A 57 -12.25 -3.48 11.70
C LEU A 57 -11.39 -2.20 11.60
N LEU A 58 -10.87 -1.71 12.74
CA LEU A 58 -10.01 -0.53 12.76
C LEU A 58 -8.73 -0.76 11.94
N SER A 59 -8.13 -1.95 12.05
CA SER A 59 -6.95 -2.31 11.26
C SER A 59 -7.25 -2.26 9.76
N THR A 60 -8.40 -2.81 9.34
CA THR A 60 -8.86 -2.77 7.95
C THR A 60 -9.05 -1.34 7.44
N ILE A 61 -9.65 -0.46 8.24
CA ILE A 61 -9.83 0.95 7.89
C ILE A 61 -8.47 1.63 7.70
N ILE A 62 -7.51 1.39 8.60
CA ILE A 62 -6.16 1.97 8.49
C ILE A 62 -5.49 1.52 7.19
N TYR A 63 -5.60 0.24 6.78
CA TYR A 63 -5.04 -0.24 5.51
C TYR A 63 -5.62 0.52 4.30
N ILE A 64 -6.94 0.68 4.26
CA ILE A 64 -7.62 1.36 3.15
C ILE A 64 -7.20 2.83 3.12
N VAL A 65 -7.20 3.51 4.27
CA VAL A 65 -6.75 4.91 4.34
C VAL A 65 -5.31 5.03 3.85
N MET A 66 -4.40 4.18 4.35
CA MET A 66 -3.00 4.20 3.92
C MET A 66 -2.83 3.95 2.42
N GLY A 67 -3.58 3.01 1.84
CA GLY A 67 -3.52 2.70 0.42
C GLY A 67 -3.92 3.88 -0.48
N TRP A 68 -4.80 4.76 -0.01
CA TRP A 68 -5.38 5.85 -0.80
C TRP A 68 -4.73 7.23 -0.57
N ILE A 69 -3.78 7.36 0.37
CA ILE A 69 -3.09 8.63 0.66
C ILE A 69 -2.45 9.24 -0.59
N ILE A 70 -1.93 8.42 -1.50
CA ILE A 70 -1.27 8.88 -2.73
C ILE A 70 -2.21 9.70 -3.64
N VAL A 71 -3.52 9.48 -3.56
CA VAL A 71 -4.51 10.21 -4.35
C VAL A 71 -4.54 11.69 -3.98
N ILE A 72 -4.24 12.04 -2.73
CA ILE A 72 -4.12 13.43 -2.28
C ILE A 72 -2.96 14.14 -3.01
N ALA A 73 -1.91 13.40 -3.31
CA ALA A 73 -0.72 13.88 -4.01
C ALA A 73 -0.77 13.60 -5.52
N ILE A 74 -1.94 13.34 -6.10
CA ILE A 74 -2.04 12.95 -7.51
C ILE A 74 -1.51 14.04 -8.45
N LYS A 75 -1.76 15.33 -8.18
CA LYS A 75 -1.27 16.44 -8.99
C LYS A 75 0.26 16.46 -9.08
N PRO A 76 1.00 16.60 -7.96
CA PRO A 76 2.46 16.61 -8.03
C PRO A 76 3.02 15.26 -8.52
N LEU A 77 2.31 14.14 -8.31
CA LEU A 77 2.76 12.84 -8.80
C LEU A 77 2.66 12.72 -10.33
N VAL A 78 1.59 13.20 -10.95
CA VAL A 78 1.43 13.21 -12.41
C VAL A 78 2.43 14.14 -13.08
N GLU A 79 2.83 15.22 -12.39
CA GLU A 79 3.87 16.13 -12.89
C GLU A 79 5.29 15.55 -12.76
N ALA A 80 5.53 14.72 -11.73
CA ALA A 80 6.85 14.18 -11.41
C ALA A 80 7.13 12.77 -12.00
N LEU A 81 6.10 12.02 -12.40
CA LEU A 81 6.22 10.64 -12.89
C LEU A 81 5.76 10.54 -14.36
N PRO A 82 6.52 9.85 -15.23
CA PRO A 82 6.08 9.55 -16.60
C PRO A 82 4.73 8.82 -16.62
N PHE A 83 3.95 9.04 -17.68
CA PHE A 83 2.63 8.44 -17.84
C PHE A 83 2.64 6.91 -17.70
N ASP A 84 3.63 6.23 -18.29
CA ASP A 84 3.74 4.77 -18.19
C ASP A 84 3.98 4.31 -16.74
N GLY A 85 4.82 5.03 -15.98
CA GLY A 85 5.02 4.78 -14.55
C GLY A 85 3.74 4.98 -13.74
N LEU A 86 2.94 5.99 -14.08
CA LEU A 86 1.63 6.21 -13.48
C LEU A 86 0.65 5.07 -13.79
N MET A 87 0.69 4.51 -15.01
CA MET A 87 -0.15 3.37 -15.39
C MET A 87 0.24 2.11 -14.60
N TRP A 88 1.53 1.85 -14.39
CA TRP A 88 1.99 0.75 -13.53
C TRP A 88 1.55 0.95 -12.07
N LEU A 89 1.64 2.17 -11.55
CA LEU A 89 1.18 2.49 -10.21
C LEU A 89 -0.34 2.30 -10.08
N LEU A 90 -1.11 2.75 -11.06
CA LEU A 90 -2.57 2.59 -11.10
C LEU A 90 -2.96 1.10 -11.17
N ALA A 91 -2.32 0.33 -12.05
CA ALA A 91 -2.53 -1.11 -12.15
C ALA A 91 -2.22 -1.82 -10.83
N GLY A 92 -1.15 -1.43 -10.15
CA GLY A 92 -0.79 -1.92 -8.82
C GLY A 92 -1.86 -1.62 -7.77
N GLY A 93 -2.32 -0.36 -7.69
CA GLY A 93 -3.36 0.08 -6.76
C GLY A 93 -4.71 -0.61 -7.00
N LEU A 94 -5.08 -0.81 -8.26
CA LEU A 94 -6.29 -1.57 -8.64
C LEU A 94 -6.16 -3.04 -8.25
N SER A 95 -4.99 -3.65 -8.50
CA SER A 95 -4.72 -5.04 -8.11
C SER A 95 -4.89 -5.25 -6.60
N TYR A 96 -4.31 -4.37 -5.78
CA TYR A 96 -4.51 -4.41 -4.32
C TYR A 96 -5.96 -4.21 -3.91
N SER A 97 -6.67 -3.28 -4.54
CA SER A 97 -8.08 -2.99 -4.23
C SER A 97 -8.98 -4.18 -4.55
N ILE A 98 -8.77 -4.84 -5.70
CA ILE A 98 -9.49 -6.06 -6.09
C ILE A 98 -9.13 -7.21 -5.16
N GLY A 99 -7.84 -7.38 -4.82
CA GLY A 99 -7.39 -8.36 -3.84
C GLY A 99 -8.11 -8.20 -2.50
N ALA A 100 -8.25 -6.97 -2.01
CA ALA A 100 -8.96 -6.67 -0.76
C ALA A 100 -10.44 -7.08 -0.80
N ILE A 101 -11.11 -6.94 -1.96
CA ILE A 101 -12.49 -7.44 -2.14
C ILE A 101 -12.54 -8.95 -1.96
N PHE A 102 -11.63 -9.70 -2.59
CA PHE A 102 -11.56 -11.16 -2.43
C PHE A 102 -11.23 -11.54 -0.98
N PHE A 103 -10.31 -10.85 -0.33
CA PHE A 103 -9.97 -11.09 1.08
C PHE A 103 -11.18 -10.98 2.02
N LEU A 104 -12.06 -9.99 1.78
CA LEU A 104 -13.27 -9.77 2.59
C LEU A 104 -14.44 -10.70 2.21
N TRP A 105 -14.30 -11.47 1.13
CA TRP A 105 -15.36 -12.35 0.63
C TRP A 105 -15.31 -13.72 1.33
N ASP A 106 -15.79 -13.80 2.56
CA ASP A 106 -15.74 -15.01 3.40
C ASP A 106 -16.46 -16.24 2.83
N LYS A 107 -17.43 -16.05 1.91
CA LYS A 107 -18.21 -17.14 1.31
C LYS A 107 -17.53 -17.83 0.12
N MET A 108 -16.43 -17.28 -0.40
CA MET A 108 -15.75 -17.82 -1.59
C MET A 108 -14.64 -18.80 -1.18
N PRO A 109 -14.61 -20.04 -1.72
CA PRO A 109 -13.51 -20.95 -1.45
C PRO A 109 -12.20 -20.38 -2.00
N TYR A 110 -11.11 -20.56 -1.24
CA TYR A 110 -9.77 -20.07 -1.59
C TYR A 110 -9.61 -18.54 -1.70
N ASN A 111 -10.53 -17.77 -1.10
CA ASN A 111 -10.49 -16.31 -1.06
C ASN A 111 -9.11 -15.74 -0.66
N HIS A 112 -8.46 -16.32 0.34
CA HIS A 112 -7.16 -15.90 0.85
C HIS A 112 -6.01 -16.19 -0.13
N ALA A 113 -6.08 -17.28 -0.89
CA ALA A 113 -5.08 -17.60 -1.91
C ALA A 113 -5.22 -16.64 -3.11
N ILE A 114 -6.46 -16.37 -3.54
CA ILE A 114 -6.75 -15.38 -4.59
C ILE A 114 -6.24 -14.01 -4.16
N PHE A 115 -6.50 -13.60 -2.91
CA PHE A 115 -5.95 -12.37 -2.32
C PHE A 115 -4.43 -12.28 -2.49
N HIS A 116 -3.68 -13.33 -2.13
CA HIS A 116 -2.22 -13.31 -2.28
C HIS A 116 -1.76 -13.17 -3.74
N VAL A 117 -2.46 -13.79 -4.70
CA VAL A 117 -2.15 -13.62 -6.13
C VAL A 117 -2.26 -12.15 -6.54
N PHE A 118 -3.32 -11.46 -6.11
CA PHE A 118 -3.48 -10.02 -6.36
C PHE A 118 -2.42 -9.19 -5.63
N VAL A 119 -2.06 -9.52 -4.39
CA VAL A 119 -0.98 -8.83 -3.66
C VAL A 119 0.37 -8.97 -4.37
N VAL A 120 0.69 -10.15 -4.89
CA VAL A 120 1.92 -10.41 -5.66
C VAL A 120 1.89 -9.64 -6.98
N ALA A 121 0.78 -9.68 -7.71
CA ALA A 121 0.61 -8.92 -8.95
C ALA A 121 0.74 -7.41 -8.72
N GLY A 122 0.09 -6.88 -7.67
CA GLY A 122 0.21 -5.48 -7.28
C GLY A 122 1.65 -5.11 -6.91
N SER A 123 2.32 -5.94 -6.11
CA SER A 123 3.74 -5.75 -5.74
C SER A 123 4.65 -5.73 -6.97
N ALA A 124 4.40 -6.62 -7.94
CA ALA A 124 5.15 -6.65 -9.20
C ALA A 124 4.95 -5.37 -10.02
N CYS A 125 3.72 -4.85 -10.12
CA CYS A 125 3.45 -3.57 -10.77
C CYS A 125 4.20 -2.41 -10.10
N HIS A 126 4.17 -2.33 -8.76
CA HIS A 126 4.92 -1.31 -8.02
C HIS A 126 6.43 -1.47 -8.20
N PHE A 127 6.94 -2.70 -8.22
CA PHE A 127 8.36 -2.97 -8.48
C PHE A 127 8.78 -2.47 -9.86
N VAL A 128 8.00 -2.78 -10.91
CA VAL A 128 8.24 -2.31 -12.28
C VAL A 128 8.18 -0.78 -12.35
N ALA A 129 7.18 -0.16 -11.70
CA ALA A 129 7.06 1.29 -11.63
C ALA A 129 8.32 1.93 -11.00
N VAL A 130 8.80 1.38 -9.89
CA VAL A 130 9.97 1.90 -9.19
C VAL A 130 11.24 1.68 -10.01
N PHE A 131 11.46 0.45 -10.50
CA PHE A 131 12.69 0.05 -11.16
C PHE A 131 12.93 0.83 -12.47
N TRP A 132 11.89 1.06 -13.26
CA TRP A 132 12.02 1.70 -14.57
C TRP A 132 11.73 3.20 -14.60
N TYR A 133 10.98 3.73 -13.63
CA TYR A 133 10.47 5.12 -13.69
C TYR A 133 10.80 5.97 -12.46
N VAL A 134 11.32 5.39 -11.39
CA VAL A 134 11.67 6.12 -10.15
C VAL A 134 13.16 6.06 -9.84
N LEU A 135 13.83 4.94 -10.13
CA LEU A 135 15.27 4.86 -9.94
C LEU A 135 16.00 5.91 -10.79
N PRO A 136 16.99 6.63 -10.22
CA PRO A 136 17.78 7.63 -10.92
C PRO A 136 18.73 7.03 -11.96
#